data_AF-A0A059CAX6-F1
#
_entry.id   AF-A0A059CAX6-F1
#
_cell.length_a   1.000
_cell.length_b   1.000
_cell.length_c   1.000
_cell.angle_alpha   90.00
_cell.angle_beta   90.00
_cell.angle_gamma   90.00
#
_symmetry.space_group_name_H-M   'P 1'
#
loop_
_entity.id
_entity.type
_entity.pdbx_description
1 polymer ?
#
loop_
_entity_poly.entity_id
_entity_poly.type
_entity_poly.pdbx_seq_one_letter_code
_entity_poly.pdbx_strand_id
1 'polypeptide(L)'
;IQDSASVLEETCKPLASCGYEENTEWGKEMGLKYGCPVEDVLTGFAIHCRGWRSVYFNPERKGFLGVAPTTLLQSLVQHKRWTEGDLQIFLSQYCPLLYGHGKIPLKLQLSYCVYLLWAANCLASLYYVTIPSLCLLRGISLFPKVSSQWSYPFIYTIMATSAYSAGEFVWCGGTVRGWWNDQRMWLYKRTTSYFFAFLDNILRLLGTSKSAFVVTAKVADNDVSKRYERELMEFGAPSPMFTILTTLAWLNALSFIGVLLKLAVHGQTPDQLAMQIILCGLLVCVNQPLYEGIFL
;
A
#
# COMPACT_ATOMS: atom_id res chain seq x y z
N ILE A 1 38.20 -24.15 -31.34
CA ILE A 1 37.58 -25.48 -31.13
C ILE A 1 36.18 -25.18 -30.64
N GLN A 2 35.16 -25.54 -31.41
CA GLN A 2 33.77 -25.34 -30.99
C GLN A 2 33.40 -26.60 -30.22
N ASP A 3 33.30 -26.48 -28.90
CA ASP A 3 32.94 -27.61 -28.04
C ASP A 3 31.57 -28.16 -28.47
N SER A 4 31.44 -29.48 -28.50
CA SER A 4 30.16 -30.10 -28.84
C SER A 4 29.11 -29.77 -27.79
N ALA A 5 27.84 -29.71 -28.19
CA ALA A 5 26.74 -29.40 -27.27
C ALA A 5 26.72 -30.34 -26.04
N SER A 6 27.11 -31.61 -26.22
CA SER A 6 27.25 -32.58 -25.13
C SER A 6 28.33 -32.21 -24.11
N VAL A 7 29.46 -31.66 -24.56
CA VAL A 7 30.55 -31.22 -23.67
C VAL A 7 30.12 -29.97 -22.90
N LEU A 8 29.43 -29.03 -23.55
CA LEU A 8 28.87 -27.85 -22.87
C LEU A 8 27.81 -28.24 -21.83
N GLU A 9 26.94 -29.20 -22.15
CA GLU A 9 25.93 -29.69 -21.21
C GLU A 9 26.57 -30.31 -19.95
N GLU A 10 27.55 -31.21 -20.12
CA GLU A 10 28.26 -31.81 -19.00
C GLU A 10 29.02 -30.77 -18.16
N THR A 11 29.57 -29.73 -18.80
CA THR A 11 30.29 -28.65 -18.10
C THR A 11 29.34 -27.71 -17.35
N CYS A 12 28.09 -27.56 -17.80
CA CYS A 12 27.08 -26.73 -17.15
C CYS A 12 26.40 -27.42 -15.96
N LYS A 13 26.30 -28.76 -15.94
CA LYS A 13 25.62 -29.51 -14.86
C LYS A 13 26.12 -29.15 -13.44
N PRO A 14 27.43 -29.03 -13.17
CA PRO A 14 27.91 -28.60 -11.85
C PRO A 14 27.48 -27.17 -11.45
N LEU A 15 27.29 -26.27 -12.42
CA LEU A 15 26.89 -24.88 -12.19
C LEU A 15 25.43 -24.76 -11.73
N ALA A 16 24.60 -25.76 -12.05
CA ALA A 16 23.20 -25.85 -11.61
C ALA A 16 23.01 -26.77 -10.39
N SER A 17 24.10 -27.20 -9.75
CA SER A 17 24.02 -28.06 -8.56
C SER A 17 23.51 -27.29 -7.35
N CYS A 18 22.81 -27.97 -6.44
CA CYS A 18 22.29 -27.35 -5.21
C CYS A 18 23.39 -26.82 -4.26
N GLY A 19 24.61 -27.34 -4.38
CA GLY A 19 25.78 -26.89 -3.63
C GLY A 19 26.59 -25.79 -4.32
N TYR A 20 26.21 -25.36 -5.53
CA TYR A 20 27.02 -24.41 -6.30
C TYR A 20 27.23 -23.08 -5.57
N GLU A 21 26.20 -22.62 -4.85
CA GLU A 21 26.24 -21.35 -4.13
C GLU A 21 26.82 -21.46 -2.71
N GLU A 22 27.12 -22.69 -2.24
CA GLU A 22 27.62 -22.93 -0.90
C GLU A 22 29.00 -22.26 -0.71
N ASN A 23 29.14 -21.49 0.37
CA ASN A 23 30.34 -20.70 0.68
C ASN A 23 30.75 -19.70 -0.41
N THR A 24 29.84 -19.29 -1.28
CA THR A 24 30.07 -18.25 -2.30
C THR A 24 29.45 -16.89 -1.91
N GLU A 25 29.71 -15.88 -2.74
CA GLU A 25 29.10 -14.54 -2.65
C GLU A 25 27.78 -14.41 -3.45
N TRP A 26 27.31 -15.50 -4.08
CA TRP A 26 26.01 -15.52 -4.74
C TRP A 26 24.88 -15.21 -3.75
N GLY A 27 24.00 -14.30 -4.13
CA GLY A 27 22.92 -13.81 -3.31
C GLY A 27 23.31 -12.87 -2.16
N LYS A 28 24.59 -12.87 -1.76
CA LYS A 28 25.14 -11.98 -0.74
C LYS A 28 25.61 -10.68 -1.36
N GLU A 29 26.54 -10.75 -2.32
CA GLU A 29 27.09 -9.60 -3.03
C GLU A 29 26.97 -9.70 -4.56
N MET A 30 26.67 -10.88 -5.10
CA MET A 30 26.52 -11.09 -6.52
C MET A 30 25.14 -11.64 -6.87
N GLY A 31 24.69 -11.39 -8.10
CA GLY A 31 23.37 -11.83 -8.56
C GLY A 31 22.22 -11.13 -7.85
N LEU A 32 21.11 -11.86 -7.69
CA LEU A 32 19.89 -11.39 -7.03
C LEU A 32 20.09 -11.43 -5.50
N LYS A 33 19.91 -10.31 -4.80
CA LYS A 33 20.14 -10.22 -3.35
C LYS A 33 19.12 -11.07 -2.56
N TYR A 34 19.59 -11.92 -1.65
CA TYR A 34 18.72 -12.84 -0.88
C TYR A 34 18.17 -12.22 0.41
N GLY A 35 17.15 -12.86 0.99
CA GLY A 35 16.67 -12.58 2.34
C GLY A 35 15.67 -11.43 2.47
N CYS A 36 15.08 -10.98 1.35
CA CYS A 36 14.05 -9.94 1.33
C CYS A 36 12.90 -10.33 0.38
N PRO A 37 11.62 -10.15 0.75
CA PRO A 37 10.47 -10.41 -0.13
C PRO A 37 10.33 -9.49 -1.36
N VAL A 38 11.12 -8.40 -1.39
CA VAL A 38 11.26 -7.45 -2.51
C VAL A 38 12.73 -7.38 -2.93
N GLU A 39 13.28 -8.55 -3.23
CA GLU A 39 14.66 -8.74 -3.68
C GLU A 39 14.98 -7.94 -4.96
N ASP A 40 13.97 -7.69 -5.79
CA ASP A 40 14.04 -6.84 -6.97
C ASP A 40 14.44 -5.39 -6.62
N VAL A 41 13.77 -4.78 -5.63
CA VAL A 41 14.07 -3.44 -5.12
C VAL A 41 15.46 -3.41 -4.48
N LEU A 42 15.78 -4.39 -3.62
CA LEU A 42 17.07 -4.45 -2.94
C LEU A 42 18.24 -4.61 -3.92
N THR A 43 18.09 -5.48 -4.90
CA THR A 43 19.11 -5.73 -5.93
C THR A 43 19.32 -4.48 -6.78
N GLY A 44 18.24 -3.85 -7.24
CA GLY A 44 18.33 -2.59 -8.00
C GLY A 44 19.01 -1.48 -7.21
N PHE A 45 18.68 -1.34 -5.91
CA PHE A 45 19.33 -0.38 -5.02
C PHE A 45 20.83 -0.65 -4.85
N ALA A 46 21.22 -1.92 -4.63
CA ALA A 46 22.62 -2.31 -4.51
C ALA A 46 23.41 -2.02 -5.80
N ILE A 47 22.81 -2.26 -6.97
CA ILE A 47 23.39 -1.94 -8.28
C ILE A 47 23.61 -0.43 -8.43
N HIS A 48 22.62 0.40 -8.09
CA HIS A 48 22.79 1.86 -8.11
C HIS A 48 23.90 2.33 -7.16
N CYS A 49 24.04 1.71 -5.99
CA CYS A 49 25.13 2.01 -5.05
C CYS A 49 26.52 1.65 -5.57
N ARG A 50 26.62 0.88 -6.67
CA ARG A 50 27.87 0.59 -7.39
C ARG A 50 28.12 1.57 -8.54
N GLY A 51 27.33 2.63 -8.66
CA GLY A 51 27.49 3.69 -9.66
C GLY A 51 26.73 3.47 -10.97
N TRP A 52 25.98 2.37 -11.09
CA TRP A 52 25.12 2.13 -12.27
C TRP A 52 23.93 3.09 -12.30
N ARG A 53 23.43 3.34 -13.50
CA ARG A 53 22.25 4.19 -13.76
C ARG A 53 21.19 3.39 -14.51
N SER A 54 19.95 3.46 -14.06
CA SER A 54 18.80 2.88 -14.74
C SER A 54 18.22 3.85 -15.78
N VAL A 55 17.53 3.29 -16.77
CA VAL A 55 16.77 4.03 -17.79
C VAL A 55 15.34 3.53 -17.75
N TYR A 56 14.38 4.45 -17.66
CA TYR A 56 12.97 4.16 -17.83
C TYR A 56 12.55 4.51 -19.25
N PHE A 57 12.03 3.53 -20.00
CA PHE A 57 11.59 3.70 -21.38
C PHE A 57 10.14 3.21 -21.52
N ASN A 58 9.26 4.09 -21.99
CA ASN A 58 7.83 3.82 -22.17
C ASN A 58 7.45 3.96 -23.66
N PRO A 59 7.60 2.90 -24.48
CA PRO A 59 7.23 2.94 -25.88
C PRO A 59 5.70 3.00 -26.06
N GLU A 60 5.27 3.52 -27.22
CA GLU A 60 3.84 3.60 -27.59
C GLU A 60 3.18 2.21 -27.57
N ARG A 61 3.81 1.23 -28.25
CA ARG A 61 3.42 -0.18 -28.12
C ARG A 61 3.93 -0.74 -26.80
N LYS A 62 3.04 -1.24 -25.96
CA LYS A 62 3.40 -1.89 -24.69
C LYS A 62 4.32 -3.08 -24.95
N GLY A 63 5.55 -2.98 -24.44
CA GLY A 63 6.56 -4.04 -24.58
C GLY A 63 6.29 -5.26 -23.69
N PHE A 64 5.54 -5.07 -22.61
CA PHE A 64 5.15 -6.13 -21.67
C PHE A 64 3.68 -5.97 -21.28
N LEU A 65 2.95 -7.09 -21.26
CA LEU A 65 1.58 -7.18 -20.77
C LEU A 65 1.54 -8.22 -19.66
N GLY A 66 1.01 -7.84 -18.51
CA GLY A 66 0.89 -8.71 -17.33
C GLY A 66 -0.55 -8.86 -16.88
N VAL A 67 -0.77 -9.73 -15.90
CA VAL A 67 -2.08 -9.97 -15.30
C VAL A 67 -2.15 -9.25 -13.95
N ALA A 68 -3.15 -8.39 -13.80
CA ALA A 68 -3.43 -7.71 -12.53
C ALA A 68 -4.27 -8.60 -11.60
N PRO A 69 -4.18 -8.42 -10.27
CA PRO A 69 -5.14 -9.01 -9.35
C PRO A 69 -6.57 -8.63 -9.74
N THR A 70 -7.49 -9.60 -9.70
CA THR A 70 -8.90 -9.39 -10.02
C THR A 70 -9.76 -9.23 -8.76
N THR A 71 -9.22 -9.54 -7.58
CA THR A 71 -9.94 -9.40 -6.30
C THR A 71 -9.25 -8.43 -5.35
N LEU A 72 -10.03 -7.87 -4.43
CA LEU A 72 -9.51 -7.00 -3.39
C LEU A 72 -8.53 -7.76 -2.49
N LEU A 73 -8.84 -8.99 -2.07
CA LEU A 73 -7.95 -9.77 -1.21
C LEU A 73 -6.60 -10.03 -1.86
N GLN A 74 -6.57 -10.42 -3.14
CA GLN A 74 -5.31 -10.63 -3.87
C GLN A 74 -4.48 -9.35 -3.92
N SER A 75 -5.12 -8.20 -4.16
CA SER A 75 -4.46 -6.90 -4.14
C SER A 75 -3.86 -6.56 -2.77
N LEU A 76 -4.61 -6.81 -1.69
CA LEU A 76 -4.17 -6.50 -0.33
C LEU A 76 -3.05 -7.44 0.16
N VAL A 77 -3.11 -8.73 -0.17
CA VAL A 77 -2.04 -9.70 0.13
C VAL A 77 -0.77 -9.35 -0.64
N GLN A 78 -0.89 -9.01 -1.92
CA GLN A 78 0.25 -8.57 -2.73
C GLN A 78 0.90 -7.31 -2.12
N HIS A 79 0.09 -6.31 -1.77
CA HIS A 79 0.60 -5.08 -1.14
C HIS A 79 1.18 -5.33 0.25
N LYS A 80 0.68 -6.28 1.03
CA LYS A 80 1.29 -6.67 2.31
C LYS A 80 2.72 -7.15 2.07
N ARG A 81 2.93 -8.08 1.13
CA ARG A 81 4.26 -8.62 0.82
C ARG A 81 5.25 -7.52 0.42
N TRP A 82 4.84 -6.63 -0.48
CA TRP A 82 5.68 -5.52 -0.92
C TRP A 82 6.07 -4.63 0.26
N THR A 83 5.07 -4.18 1.01
CA THR A 83 5.26 -3.27 2.14
C THR A 83 6.09 -3.89 3.26
N GLU A 84 5.94 -5.21 3.47
CA GLU A 84 6.71 -5.95 4.44
C GLU A 84 8.19 -5.95 4.06
N GLY A 85 8.52 -6.34 2.82
CA GLY A 85 9.90 -6.33 2.33
C GLY A 85 10.51 -4.93 2.25
N ASP A 86 9.72 -3.94 1.84
CA ASP A 86 10.10 -2.53 1.78
C ASP A 86 10.56 -2.01 3.16
N LEU A 87 9.77 -2.27 4.20
CA LEU A 87 10.15 -1.89 5.56
C LEU A 87 11.34 -2.72 6.07
N GLN A 88 11.47 -4.00 5.67
CA GLN A 88 12.64 -4.81 6.01
C GLN A 88 13.93 -4.21 5.44
N ILE A 89 13.92 -3.69 4.20
CA ILE A 89 15.08 -3.00 3.63
C ILE A 89 15.42 -1.77 4.48
N PHE A 90 14.42 -0.93 4.81
CA PHE A 90 14.63 0.28 5.59
C PHE A 90 15.28 0.01 6.96
N LEU A 91 14.82 -1.04 7.65
CA LEU A 91 15.27 -1.41 8.99
C LEU A 91 16.56 -2.26 9.00
N SER A 92 17.07 -2.62 7.83
CA SER A 92 18.30 -3.42 7.70
C SER A 92 19.54 -2.56 7.48
N GLN A 93 20.71 -3.21 7.37
CA GLN A 93 21.95 -2.58 6.92
C GLN A 93 21.85 -1.93 5.53
N TYR A 94 20.83 -2.27 4.74
CA TYR A 94 20.57 -1.72 3.41
C TYR A 94 19.68 -0.46 3.41
N CYS A 95 19.48 0.17 4.58
CA CYS A 95 18.79 1.46 4.66
C CYS A 95 19.39 2.48 3.66
N PRO A 96 18.60 3.10 2.77
CA PRO A 96 19.14 4.02 1.76
C PRO A 96 19.96 5.19 2.32
N LEU A 97 19.57 5.68 3.49
CA LEU A 97 20.24 6.80 4.16
C LEU A 97 21.58 6.41 4.80
N LEU A 98 21.80 5.13 5.08
CA LEU A 98 23.04 4.61 5.66
C LEU A 98 23.92 3.99 4.58
N TYR A 99 23.40 2.99 3.87
CA TYR A 99 24.14 2.24 2.87
C TYR A 99 24.42 3.05 1.59
N GLY A 100 23.49 3.91 1.20
CA GLY A 100 23.59 4.76 0.01
C GLY A 100 24.34 6.07 0.24
N HIS A 101 24.64 6.41 1.50
CA HIS A 101 25.37 7.63 1.84
C HIS A 101 26.76 7.64 1.18
N GLY A 102 27.07 8.72 0.47
CA GLY A 102 28.31 8.85 -0.30
C GLY A 102 28.39 7.99 -1.58
N LYS A 103 27.46 7.06 -1.81
CA LYS A 103 27.43 6.18 -3.00
C LYS A 103 26.46 6.66 -4.07
N ILE A 104 25.32 7.20 -3.66
CA ILE A 104 24.29 7.74 -4.56
C ILE A 104 23.82 9.13 -4.09
N PRO A 105 23.29 9.98 -5.00
CA PRO A 105 22.79 11.31 -4.64
C PRO A 105 21.68 11.24 -3.59
N LEU A 106 21.65 12.20 -2.67
CA LEU A 106 20.64 12.29 -1.61
C LEU A 106 19.20 12.22 -2.15
N LYS A 107 18.94 12.88 -3.29
CA LYS A 107 17.63 12.80 -3.95
C LYS A 107 17.20 11.37 -4.26
N LEU A 108 18.12 10.52 -4.71
CA LEU A 108 17.82 9.13 -5.04
C LEU A 108 17.63 8.30 -3.77
N GLN A 109 18.41 8.56 -2.70
CA GLN A 109 18.21 7.94 -1.39
C GLN A 109 16.78 8.23 -0.87
N LEU A 110 16.35 9.48 -0.94
CA LEU A 110 15.00 9.89 -0.52
C LEU A 110 13.91 9.26 -1.40
N SER A 111 14.12 9.15 -2.71
CA SER A 111 13.17 8.48 -3.61
C SER A 111 12.96 7.01 -3.25
N TYR A 112 14.00 6.28 -2.84
CA TYR A 112 13.84 4.93 -2.30
C TYR A 112 13.00 4.92 -1.03
N CYS A 113 13.28 5.82 -0.08
CA CYS A 113 12.58 5.89 1.20
C CYS A 113 11.06 6.08 1.08
N VAL A 114 10.55 6.69 0.00
CA VAL A 114 9.11 6.88 -0.24
C VAL A 114 8.34 5.55 -0.16
N TYR A 115 8.88 4.49 -0.79
CA TYR A 115 8.29 3.16 -0.78
C TYR A 115 8.62 2.40 0.51
N LEU A 116 9.87 2.48 0.95
CA LEU A 116 10.34 1.75 2.13
C LEU A 116 9.62 2.13 3.44
N LEU A 117 9.03 3.32 3.49
CA LEU A 117 8.26 3.84 4.63
C LEU A 117 6.73 3.71 4.48
N TRP A 118 6.24 2.98 3.48
CA TRP A 118 4.80 2.72 3.33
C TRP A 118 4.17 2.14 4.59
N ALA A 119 4.81 1.13 5.18
CA ALA A 119 4.34 0.46 6.39
C ALA A 119 4.08 1.45 7.55
N ALA A 120 5.04 2.36 7.82
CA ALA A 120 4.96 3.30 8.93
C ALA A 120 3.78 4.28 8.81
N ASN A 121 3.35 4.59 7.58
CA ASN A 121 2.21 5.48 7.34
C ASN A 121 0.85 4.88 7.76
N CYS A 122 0.80 3.59 8.10
CA CYS A 122 -0.43 2.95 8.58
C CYS A 122 -0.94 3.60 9.88
N LEU A 123 -0.05 4.01 10.78
CA LEU A 123 -0.42 4.54 12.11
C LEU A 123 -1.19 5.86 11.99
N ALA A 124 -0.68 6.79 11.17
CA ALA A 124 -1.36 8.04 10.90
C ALA A 124 -2.72 7.80 10.23
N SER A 125 -2.77 6.87 9.27
CA SER A 125 -4.01 6.53 8.56
C SER A 125 -5.06 5.94 9.51
N LEU A 126 -4.66 4.99 10.36
CA LEU A 126 -5.51 4.40 11.40
C LEU A 126 -6.02 5.45 12.38
N TYR A 127 -5.19 6.41 12.78
CA TYR A 127 -5.62 7.52 13.64
C TYR A 127 -6.77 8.30 13.00
N TYR A 128 -6.59 8.79 11.77
CA TYR A 128 -7.58 9.65 11.11
C TYR A 128 -8.89 8.95 10.76
N VAL A 129 -8.88 7.62 10.62
CA VAL A 129 -10.09 6.84 10.27
C VAL A 129 -10.83 6.30 11.50
N THR A 130 -10.22 6.38 12.70
CA THR A 130 -10.79 5.88 13.96
C THR A 130 -11.08 7.00 14.96
N ILE A 131 -10.06 7.78 15.30
CA ILE A 131 -10.11 8.74 16.41
C ILE A 131 -11.09 9.88 16.14
N PRO A 132 -11.10 10.53 14.97
CA PRO A 132 -12.10 11.55 14.66
C PRO A 132 -13.54 11.06 14.80
N SER A 133 -13.83 9.82 14.40
CA SER A 133 -15.18 9.23 14.44
C SER A 133 -15.60 8.86 15.87
N LEU A 134 -14.68 8.31 16.67
CA LEU A 134 -14.93 8.06 18.10
C LEU A 134 -15.14 9.36 18.89
N CYS A 135 -14.31 10.38 18.62
CA CYS A 135 -14.47 11.71 19.21
C CYS A 135 -15.79 12.36 18.78
N LEU A 136 -16.19 12.16 17.51
CA LEU A 136 -17.46 12.65 16.97
C LEU A 136 -18.66 12.09 17.72
N LEU A 137 -18.68 10.78 18.03
CA LEU A 137 -19.73 10.15 18.85
C LEU A 137 -19.85 10.76 20.26
N ARG A 138 -18.70 11.11 20.84
CA ARG A 138 -18.59 11.73 22.17
C ARG A 138 -18.81 13.24 22.16
N GLY A 139 -18.95 13.87 20.99
CA GLY A 139 -19.07 15.32 20.86
C GLY A 139 -17.77 16.08 21.16
N ILE A 140 -16.62 15.40 21.09
CA ILE A 140 -15.29 15.99 21.32
C ILE A 140 -14.77 16.55 20.00
N SER A 141 -14.52 17.86 19.99
CA SER A 141 -13.95 18.57 18.84
C SER A 141 -12.44 18.33 18.74
N LEU A 142 -11.97 17.87 17.58
CA LEU A 142 -10.54 17.71 17.27
C LEU A 142 -10.01 18.81 16.34
N PHE A 143 -10.89 19.45 15.59
CA PHE A 143 -10.53 20.48 14.62
C PHE A 143 -10.99 21.86 15.12
N PRO A 144 -10.40 22.95 14.60
CA PRO A 144 -10.94 24.29 14.82
C PRO A 144 -12.36 24.40 14.28
N LYS A 145 -13.14 25.28 14.90
CA LYS A 145 -14.45 25.71 14.38
C LYS A 145 -14.33 26.19 12.94
N VAL A 146 -15.28 25.81 12.08
CA VAL A 146 -15.25 26.20 10.66
C VAL A 146 -15.40 27.72 10.50
N SER A 147 -16.16 28.36 11.38
CA SER A 147 -16.24 29.84 11.45
C SER A 147 -14.93 30.53 11.87
N SER A 148 -13.96 29.79 12.40
CA SER A 148 -12.68 30.35 12.85
C SER A 148 -11.68 30.47 11.71
N GLN A 149 -10.88 31.53 11.73
CA GLN A 149 -9.74 31.72 10.82
C GLN A 149 -8.72 30.56 10.90
N TRP A 150 -8.65 29.88 12.06
CA TRP A 150 -7.79 28.72 12.26
C TRP A 150 -8.22 27.48 11.44
N SER A 151 -9.42 27.47 10.87
CA SER A 151 -9.87 26.39 9.97
C SER A 151 -9.28 26.53 8.55
N TYR A 152 -8.89 27.74 8.13
CA TYR A 152 -8.46 27.99 6.75
C TYR A 152 -7.26 27.15 6.30
N PRO A 153 -6.20 26.94 7.12
CA PRO A 153 -5.10 26.07 6.73
C PRO A 153 -5.54 24.61 6.49
N PHE A 154 -6.48 24.10 7.29
CA PHE A 154 -6.99 22.74 7.15
C PHE A 154 -7.83 22.58 5.88
N ILE A 155 -8.76 23.51 5.64
CA ILE A 155 -9.61 23.51 4.45
C ILE A 155 -8.73 23.66 3.20
N TYR A 156 -7.80 24.62 3.20
CA TYR A 156 -6.86 24.82 2.09
C TYR A 156 -6.06 23.55 1.81
N THR A 157 -5.48 22.93 2.83
CA THR A 157 -4.65 21.72 2.66
C THR A 157 -5.47 20.57 2.08
N ILE A 158 -6.67 20.30 2.61
CA ILE A 158 -7.54 19.23 2.12
C ILE A 158 -7.95 19.49 0.67
N MET A 159 -8.39 20.71 0.36
CA MET A 159 -8.86 21.06 -0.98
C MET A 159 -7.73 21.08 -2.00
N ALA A 160 -6.59 21.72 -1.68
CA ALA A 160 -5.45 21.83 -2.58
C ALA A 160 -4.84 20.46 -2.88
N THR A 161 -4.64 19.61 -1.87
CA THR A 161 -4.07 18.27 -2.06
C THR A 161 -5.01 17.36 -2.84
N SER A 162 -6.32 17.41 -2.56
CA SER A 162 -7.32 16.61 -3.29
C SER A 162 -7.44 17.07 -4.74
N ALA A 163 -7.50 18.38 -4.98
CA ALA A 163 -7.59 18.95 -6.33
C ALA A 163 -6.32 18.67 -7.14
N TYR A 164 -5.14 18.82 -6.54
CA TYR A 164 -3.87 18.51 -7.18
C TYR A 164 -3.78 17.01 -7.53
N SER A 165 -4.09 16.13 -6.57
CA SER A 165 -4.08 14.68 -6.79
C SER A 165 -5.05 14.26 -7.90
N ALA A 166 -6.27 14.81 -7.91
CA ALA A 166 -7.25 14.53 -8.96
C ALA A 166 -6.79 15.05 -10.33
N GLY A 167 -6.26 16.28 -10.36
CA GLY A 167 -5.74 16.90 -11.58
C GLY A 167 -4.57 16.13 -12.17
N GLU A 168 -3.61 15.72 -11.34
CA GLU A 168 -2.47 14.90 -11.75
C GLU A 168 -2.91 13.53 -12.28
N PHE A 169 -3.87 12.89 -11.61
CA PHE A 169 -4.40 11.58 -12.04
C PHE A 169 -5.04 11.66 -13.43
N VAL A 170 -5.82 12.71 -13.69
CA VAL A 170 -6.45 12.95 -15.00
C VAL A 170 -5.41 13.35 -16.04
N TRP A 171 -4.44 14.18 -15.68
CA TRP A 171 -3.32 14.57 -16.56
C TRP A 171 -2.52 13.36 -17.04
N CYS A 172 -2.37 12.34 -16.18
CA CYS A 172 -1.73 11.08 -16.50
C CYS A 172 -2.60 10.11 -17.33
N GLY A 173 -3.76 10.54 -17.82
CA GLY A 173 -4.68 9.75 -18.63
C GLY A 173 -5.70 8.92 -17.83
N GLY A 174 -5.81 9.16 -16.52
CA GLY A 174 -6.83 8.56 -15.67
C GLY A 174 -8.20 9.24 -15.78
N THR A 175 -9.20 8.65 -15.14
CA THR A 175 -10.55 9.24 -15.01
C THR A 175 -10.82 9.68 -13.58
N VAL A 176 -11.76 10.60 -13.36
CA VAL A 176 -12.17 11.01 -12.00
C VAL A 176 -12.70 9.83 -11.18
N ARG A 177 -13.45 8.90 -11.81
CA ARG A 177 -13.88 7.65 -11.18
C ARG A 177 -12.68 6.78 -10.81
N GLY A 178 -11.68 6.70 -11.69
CA GLY A 178 -10.41 6.02 -11.41
C GLY A 178 -9.66 6.62 -10.22
N TRP A 179 -9.58 7.94 -10.14
CA TRP A 179 -8.99 8.65 -8.99
C TRP A 179 -9.73 8.34 -7.69
N TRP A 180 -11.07 8.35 -7.71
CA TRP A 180 -11.88 7.99 -6.53
C TRP A 180 -11.63 6.54 -6.09
N ASN A 181 -11.52 5.62 -7.04
CA ASN A 181 -11.14 4.23 -6.77
C ASN A 181 -9.71 4.12 -6.23
N ASP A 182 -8.78 4.96 -6.68
CA ASP A 182 -7.41 5.02 -6.16
C ASP A 182 -7.39 5.52 -4.71
N GLN A 183 -8.16 6.56 -4.35
CA GLN A 183 -8.31 7.02 -2.96
C GLN A 183 -8.84 5.90 -2.05
N ARG A 184 -9.78 5.10 -2.54
CA ARG A 184 -10.29 3.92 -1.82
C ARG A 184 -9.21 2.87 -1.61
N MET A 185 -8.50 2.50 -2.68
CA MET A 185 -7.43 1.50 -2.59
C MET A 185 -6.27 1.98 -1.73
N TRP A 186 -5.95 3.28 -1.76
CA TRP A 186 -4.98 3.93 -0.89
C TRP A 186 -5.37 3.77 0.58
N LEU A 187 -6.63 4.03 0.92
CA LEU A 187 -7.16 3.83 2.29
C LEU A 187 -7.04 2.36 2.71
N TYR A 188 -7.44 1.42 1.84
CA TYR A 188 -7.50 0.00 2.19
C TYR A 188 -6.12 -0.61 2.43
N LYS A 189 -5.17 -0.31 1.55
CA LYS A 189 -3.77 -0.76 1.72
C LYS A 189 -3.20 -0.25 3.03
N ARG A 190 -3.44 1.02 3.37
CA ARG A 190 -2.87 1.67 4.57
C ARG A 190 -3.45 1.14 5.88
N THR A 191 -4.75 0.87 5.94
CA THR A 191 -5.39 0.36 7.16
C THR A 191 -5.22 -1.14 7.35
N THR A 192 -4.89 -1.89 6.28
CA THR A 192 -4.73 -3.35 6.34
C THR A 192 -3.33 -3.82 5.96
N SER A 193 -2.99 -3.89 4.67
CA SER A 193 -1.71 -4.40 4.16
C SER A 193 -0.52 -3.80 4.88
N TYR A 194 -0.51 -2.48 5.03
CA TYR A 194 0.61 -1.74 5.64
C TYR A 194 0.63 -1.95 7.16
N PHE A 195 -0.54 -2.03 7.79
CA PHE A 195 -0.66 -2.32 9.22
C PHE A 195 -0.14 -3.71 9.57
N PHE A 196 -0.55 -4.74 8.82
CA PHE A 196 -0.03 -6.10 9.01
C PHE A 196 1.47 -6.18 8.71
N ALA A 197 1.93 -5.57 7.61
CA ALA A 197 3.35 -5.53 7.29
C ALA A 197 4.19 -4.81 8.37
N PHE A 198 3.66 -3.72 8.94
CA PHE A 198 4.28 -3.00 10.05
C PHE A 198 4.37 -3.88 11.29
N LEU A 199 3.26 -4.51 11.70
CA LEU A 199 3.21 -5.40 12.86
C LEU A 199 4.16 -6.59 12.71
N ASP A 200 4.14 -7.26 11.56
CA ASP A 200 5.01 -8.41 11.29
C ASP A 200 6.49 -8.04 11.35
N ASN A 201 6.87 -6.85 10.85
CA ASN A 201 8.23 -6.35 10.96
C ASN A 201 8.63 -6.06 12.42
N ILE A 202 7.75 -5.46 13.21
CA ILE A 202 8.00 -5.23 14.64
C ILE A 202 8.15 -6.56 15.39
N LEU A 203 7.26 -7.52 15.15
CA LEU A 203 7.34 -8.86 15.75
C LEU A 203 8.63 -9.59 15.34
N ARG A 204 9.05 -9.44 14.08
CA ARG A 204 10.33 -9.97 13.60
C ARG A 204 11.53 -9.34 14.34
N LEU A 205 11.52 -8.02 14.53
CA LEU A 205 12.58 -7.33 15.30
C LEU A 205 12.61 -7.79 16.76
N LEU A 206 11.46 -8.14 17.33
CA LEU A 206 11.34 -8.69 18.69
C LEU A 206 11.67 -10.19 18.77
N GLY A 207 12.03 -10.83 17.65
CA GLY A 207 12.43 -12.24 17.59
C GLY A 207 11.29 -13.25 17.68
N THR A 208 10.03 -12.83 17.54
CA THR A 208 8.86 -13.69 17.78
C THR A 208 8.26 -14.32 16.52
N SER A 209 8.58 -13.84 15.31
CA SER A 209 8.06 -14.41 14.06
C SER A 209 9.13 -14.66 13.00
N LYS A 210 8.93 -15.74 12.22
CA LYS A 210 9.57 -15.95 10.92
C LYS A 210 8.53 -15.57 9.85
N SER A 211 8.88 -14.64 8.96
CA SER A 211 7.99 -14.21 7.87
C SER A 211 7.59 -15.41 7.01
N ALA A 212 6.28 -15.64 6.85
CA ALA A 212 5.75 -16.63 5.92
C ALA A 212 5.41 -15.92 4.59
N PHE A 213 6.10 -16.31 3.53
CA PHE A 213 5.83 -15.80 2.18
C PHE A 213 4.51 -16.40 1.67
N VAL A 214 3.46 -15.57 1.55
CA VAL A 214 2.18 -16.01 0.98
C VAL A 214 2.17 -15.73 -0.53
N VAL A 215 2.12 -16.80 -1.33
CA VAL A 215 2.02 -16.70 -2.80
C VAL A 215 0.66 -16.13 -3.18
N THR A 216 0.65 -15.06 -3.97
CA THR A 216 -0.60 -14.49 -4.50
C THR A 216 -1.05 -15.29 -5.71
N ALA A 217 -2.21 -15.95 -5.63
CA ALA A 217 -2.82 -16.60 -6.79
C ALA A 217 -3.16 -15.55 -7.87
N LYS A 218 -2.88 -15.89 -9.14
CA LYS A 218 -3.15 -15.04 -10.31
C LYS A 218 -4.20 -15.61 -11.27
N VAL A 219 -4.77 -16.77 -10.93
CA VAL A 219 -5.85 -17.41 -11.67
C VAL A 219 -7.16 -17.08 -10.96
N ALA A 220 -8.11 -16.51 -11.69
CA ALA A 220 -9.45 -16.22 -11.21
C ALA A 220 -10.43 -17.24 -11.81
N ASP A 221 -11.41 -17.65 -11.01
CA ASP A 221 -12.54 -18.43 -11.51
C ASP A 221 -13.40 -17.57 -12.45
N ASN A 222 -14.12 -18.19 -13.38
CA ASN A 222 -14.92 -17.50 -14.39
C ASN A 222 -15.97 -16.56 -13.77
N ASP A 223 -16.56 -16.95 -12.63
CA ASP A 223 -17.55 -16.12 -11.94
C ASP A 223 -16.92 -14.93 -11.21
N VAL A 224 -15.68 -15.08 -10.71
CA VAL A 224 -14.89 -13.98 -10.15
C VAL A 224 -14.53 -12.99 -11.26
N SER A 225 -14.13 -13.48 -12.43
CA SER A 225 -13.82 -12.64 -13.60
C SER A 225 -15.04 -11.82 -14.05
N LYS A 226 -16.22 -12.43 -14.12
CA LYS A 226 -17.47 -11.72 -14.47
C LYS A 226 -17.83 -10.64 -13.46
N ARG A 227 -17.61 -10.87 -12.16
CA ARG A 227 -17.85 -9.85 -11.12
C ARG A 227 -16.84 -8.70 -11.22
N TYR A 228 -15.57 -9.03 -11.49
CA TYR A 228 -14.52 -8.04 -11.75
C TYR A 228 -14.85 -7.15 -12.95
N GLU A 229 -15.30 -7.74 -14.08
CA GLU A 229 -15.74 -6.99 -15.27
C GLU A 229 -16.92 -6.05 -15.02
N ARG A 230 -17.76 -6.38 -14.03
CA ARG A 230 -18.88 -5.54 -13.58
C ARG A 230 -18.47 -4.50 -12.52
N GLU A 231 -17.18 -4.41 -12.20
CA GLU A 231 -16.63 -3.58 -11.12
C GLU A 231 -17.24 -3.86 -9.74
N LEU A 232 -17.70 -5.10 -9.50
CA LEU A 232 -18.28 -5.51 -8.22
C LEU A 232 -17.19 -5.99 -7.26
N MET A 233 -17.20 -5.45 -6.03
CA MET A 233 -16.30 -5.87 -4.98
C MET A 233 -16.80 -7.16 -4.32
N GLU A 234 -15.97 -8.20 -4.34
CA GLU A 234 -16.23 -9.44 -3.61
C GLU A 234 -15.27 -9.64 -2.44
N PHE A 235 -15.79 -10.21 -1.35
CA PHE A 235 -15.02 -10.55 -0.16
C PHE A 235 -14.43 -11.97 -0.22
N GLY A 236 -14.87 -12.83 -1.14
CA GLY A 236 -14.29 -14.16 -1.33
C GLY A 236 -14.15 -14.94 -0.01
N ALA A 237 -12.92 -15.37 0.33
CA ALA A 237 -12.63 -16.07 1.57
C ALA A 237 -12.53 -15.11 2.78
N PRO A 238 -12.97 -15.54 3.99
CA PRO A 238 -12.80 -14.76 5.22
C PRO A 238 -11.33 -14.36 5.44
N SER A 239 -11.08 -13.07 5.69
CA SER A 239 -9.74 -12.54 5.93
C SER A 239 -9.75 -11.50 7.05
N PRO A 240 -8.75 -11.51 7.96
CA PRO A 240 -8.59 -10.46 8.96
C PRO A 240 -8.49 -9.05 8.36
N MET A 241 -7.98 -8.92 7.14
CA MET A 241 -7.94 -7.64 6.42
C MET A 241 -9.35 -7.12 6.16
N PHE A 242 -10.27 -7.99 5.73
CA PHE A 242 -11.66 -7.60 5.55
C PHE A 242 -12.33 -7.24 6.86
N THR A 243 -12.06 -7.98 7.94
CA THR A 243 -12.58 -7.64 9.27
C THR A 243 -12.18 -6.22 9.69
N ILE A 244 -10.93 -5.81 9.46
CA ILE A 244 -10.49 -4.43 9.75
C ILE A 244 -11.24 -3.43 8.87
N LEU A 245 -11.33 -3.67 7.54
CA LEU A 245 -12.01 -2.75 6.64
C LEU A 245 -13.48 -2.57 6.99
N THR A 246 -14.20 -3.67 7.23
CA THR A 246 -15.63 -3.61 7.57
C THR A 246 -15.86 -2.99 8.94
N THR A 247 -15.02 -3.29 9.93
CA THR A 247 -15.10 -2.66 11.27
C THR A 247 -14.90 -1.15 11.17
N LEU A 248 -13.90 -0.68 10.43
CA LEU A 248 -13.66 0.75 10.22
C LEU A 248 -14.79 1.40 9.42
N ALA A 249 -15.28 0.74 8.38
CA ALA A 249 -16.39 1.25 7.57
C ALA A 249 -17.66 1.40 8.42
N TRP A 250 -18.00 0.41 9.25
CA TRP A 250 -19.15 0.47 10.16
C TRP A 250 -18.97 1.47 11.29
N LEU A 251 -17.77 1.57 11.88
CA LEU A 251 -17.47 2.60 12.86
C LEU A 251 -17.76 4.00 12.30
N ASN A 252 -17.29 4.28 11.09
CA ASN A 252 -17.53 5.56 10.42
C ASN A 252 -19.02 5.76 10.08
N ALA A 253 -19.69 4.75 9.52
CA ALA A 253 -21.11 4.84 9.19
C ALA A 253 -22.00 5.08 10.41
N LEU A 254 -21.82 4.30 11.48
CA LEU A 254 -22.58 4.44 12.72
C LEU A 254 -22.30 5.79 13.41
N SER A 255 -21.04 6.25 13.37
CA SER A 255 -20.68 7.57 13.88
C SER A 255 -21.37 8.70 13.11
N PHE A 256 -21.38 8.61 11.78
CA PHE A 256 -22.02 9.58 10.91
C PHE A 256 -23.54 9.61 11.09
N ILE A 257 -24.20 8.44 11.06
CA ILE A 257 -25.64 8.30 11.30
C ILE A 257 -26.01 8.81 12.70
N GLY A 258 -25.24 8.44 13.73
CA GLY A 258 -25.48 8.87 15.10
C GLY A 258 -25.45 10.39 15.24
N VAL A 259 -24.57 11.08 14.52
CA VAL A 259 -24.57 12.54 14.49
C VAL A 259 -25.74 13.10 13.69
N LEU A 260 -26.05 12.58 12.50
CA LEU A 260 -27.21 13.04 11.73
C LEU A 260 -28.51 12.94 12.53
N LEU A 261 -28.70 11.86 13.31
CA LEU A 261 -29.85 11.72 14.21
C LEU A 261 -29.84 12.76 15.33
N LYS A 262 -28.69 13.00 15.97
CA LYS A 262 -28.57 14.07 16.99
C LYS A 262 -28.91 15.44 16.41
N LEU A 263 -28.49 15.73 15.19
CA LEU A 263 -28.79 16.98 14.47
C LEU A 263 -30.27 17.11 14.15
N ALA A 264 -30.91 16.03 13.70
CA ALA A 264 -32.35 16.01 13.43
C ALA A 264 -33.18 16.27 14.70
N VAL A 265 -32.72 15.79 15.86
CA VAL A 265 -33.42 15.96 17.14
C VAL A 265 -33.15 17.32 17.79
N HIS A 266 -31.92 17.84 17.76
CA HIS A 266 -31.53 19.05 18.50
C HIS A 266 -31.42 20.32 17.63
N GLY A 267 -31.57 20.20 16.31
CA GLY A 267 -31.77 21.34 15.40
C GLY A 267 -30.55 22.20 15.09
N GLN A 268 -29.36 21.92 15.64
CA GLN A 268 -28.13 22.67 15.32
C GLN A 268 -26.92 21.78 15.11
N THR A 269 -26.22 22.00 13.99
CA THR A 269 -24.86 21.48 13.78
C THR A 269 -23.88 22.24 14.66
N PRO A 270 -23.24 21.61 15.64
CA PRO A 270 -22.20 22.27 16.40
C PRO A 270 -21.04 22.57 15.44
N ASP A 271 -20.82 23.85 15.14
CA ASP A 271 -19.79 24.37 14.23
C ASP A 271 -18.38 23.79 14.51
N GLN A 272 -18.12 23.47 15.78
CA GLN A 272 -16.90 22.79 16.23
C GLN A 272 -16.73 21.36 15.65
N LEU A 273 -17.79 20.63 15.37
CA LEU A 273 -17.72 19.24 14.86
C LEU A 273 -17.80 19.16 13.32
N ALA A 274 -18.06 20.26 12.62
CA ALA A 274 -18.38 20.23 11.19
C ALA A 274 -17.27 19.57 10.33
N MET A 275 -15.99 19.85 10.60
CA MET A 275 -14.88 19.21 9.88
C MET A 275 -14.82 17.69 10.12
N GLN A 276 -15.12 17.22 11.34
CA GLN A 276 -15.17 15.78 11.65
C GLN A 276 -16.36 15.11 10.96
N ILE A 277 -17.51 15.80 10.89
CA ILE A 277 -18.69 15.32 10.17
C ILE A 277 -18.36 15.15 8.69
N ILE A 278 -17.71 16.14 8.06
CA ILE A 278 -17.28 16.06 6.66
C ILE A 278 -16.31 14.90 6.45
N LEU A 279 -15.27 14.78 7.29
CA LEU A 279 -14.30 13.67 7.20
C LEU A 279 -15.00 12.31 7.32
N CYS A 280 -15.88 12.15 8.30
CA CYS A 280 -16.61 10.91 8.52
C CYS A 280 -17.54 10.58 7.34
N GLY A 281 -18.26 11.58 6.81
CA GLY A 281 -19.08 11.44 5.61
C GLY A 281 -18.27 11.03 4.38
N LEU A 282 -17.10 11.65 4.16
CA LEU A 282 -16.19 11.25 3.08
C LEU A 282 -15.71 9.80 3.23
N LEU A 283 -15.36 9.37 4.45
CA LEU A 283 -14.97 7.99 4.72
C LEU A 283 -16.12 7.01 4.44
N VAL A 284 -17.37 7.38 4.74
CA VAL A 284 -18.55 6.57 4.39
C VAL A 284 -18.69 6.47 2.87
N CYS A 285 -18.59 7.58 2.14
CA CYS A 285 -18.67 7.59 0.67
C CYS A 285 -17.55 6.76 0.02
N VAL A 286 -16.31 6.87 0.50
CA VAL A 286 -15.17 6.08 -0.01
C VAL A 286 -15.43 4.58 0.19
N ASN A 287 -16.05 4.21 1.30
CA ASN A 287 -16.36 2.82 1.67
C ASN A 287 -17.66 2.26 1.08
N GLN A 288 -18.36 3.02 0.23
CA GLN A 288 -19.63 2.56 -0.35
C GLN A 288 -19.56 1.13 -0.93
N PRO A 289 -18.55 0.75 -1.75
CA PRO A 289 -18.50 -0.61 -2.30
C PRO A 289 -18.25 -1.71 -1.27
N LEU A 290 -17.69 -1.40 -0.10
CA LEU A 290 -17.59 -2.41 0.98
C LEU A 290 -18.97 -2.72 1.55
N TYR A 291 -19.82 -1.71 1.74
CA TYR A 291 -21.17 -1.95 2.23
C TYR A 291 -21.97 -2.81 1.26
N GLU A 292 -21.85 -2.54 -0.04
CA GLU A 292 -22.48 -3.36 -1.08
C GLU A 292 -21.91 -4.78 -1.12
N GLY A 293 -20.58 -4.92 -1.05
CA GLY A 293 -19.90 -6.22 -1.11
C GLY A 293 -20.10 -7.12 0.12
N ILE A 294 -20.48 -6.58 1.29
CA ILE A 294 -20.81 -7.39 2.48
C ILE A 294 -22.07 -8.25 2.26
N PHE A 295 -22.98 -7.81 1.38
CA PHE A 295 -24.24 -8.49 1.12
C PHE A 295 -24.24 -9.34 -0.15
N LEU A 296 -23.09 -9.46 -0.82
CA LEU A 296 -22.85 -10.32 -1.99
C LEU A 296 -22.23 -11.65 -1.56
#